data_AF-A0A4U6S1D3-F1
#
_entry.id   AF-A0A4U6S1D3-F1
#
_cell.length_a   1.000
_cell.length_b   1.000
_cell.length_c   1.000
_cell.angle_alpha   90.00
_cell.angle_beta   90.00
_cell.angle_gamma   90.00
#
_symmetry.space_group_name_H-M   'P 1'
#
loop_
_entity.id
_entity.type
_entity.pdbx_description
1 polymer ?
#
loop_
_entity_poly.entity_id
_entity_poly.type
_entity_poly.pdbx_seq_one_letter_code
_entity_poly.pdbx_strand_id
1 'polypeptide(L)'
;MTEAAPGARGATSVQVWDLPLRLWHWALAILVLVAWVTPSTYDRLHRLAGYSVIGLLVFRLIWGFAGTRYARFGRLGVRLRAAPRYIWNLRRGITGRYIGLNPAGTVMLVALLVLLAISTITGAMEITVTFFGVWWVEDTHAYASDAVIILVALHVLGVIVVGLLQRQNLVRAMFTGRKQLRNR
;
A
#
# COMPACT_ATOMS: atom_id res chain seq x y z
N MET A 1 30.51 -47.10 -10.51
CA MET A 1 30.01 -45.96 -11.31
C MET A 1 28.52 -45.83 -11.04
N THR A 2 28.13 -44.98 -10.10
CA THR A 2 26.72 -44.65 -9.82
C THR A 2 26.57 -43.15 -10.00
N GLU A 3 25.82 -42.79 -11.05
CA GLU A 3 25.47 -41.43 -11.44
C GLU A 3 24.84 -40.66 -10.27
N ALA A 4 25.43 -39.52 -9.92
CA ALA A 4 24.82 -38.54 -9.05
C ALA A 4 23.75 -37.77 -9.84
N ALA A 5 22.50 -37.79 -9.36
CA ALA A 5 21.38 -37.10 -9.97
C ALA A 5 21.62 -35.57 -10.07
N PRO A 6 21.34 -34.93 -11.22
CA PRO A 6 21.57 -33.51 -11.40
C PRO A 6 20.46 -32.66 -10.75
N GLY A 7 20.84 -31.96 -9.67
CA GLY A 7 20.42 -30.58 -9.39
C GLY A 7 18.93 -30.31 -9.20
N ALA A 8 18.41 -30.65 -8.01
CA ALA A 8 17.30 -29.90 -7.43
C ALA A 8 17.76 -28.45 -7.17
N ARG A 9 17.66 -27.58 -8.18
CA ARG A 9 17.78 -26.13 -8.03
C ARG A 9 16.60 -25.65 -7.20
N GLY A 10 16.71 -25.80 -5.88
CA GLY A 10 15.71 -25.38 -4.91
C GLY A 10 15.37 -23.92 -5.12
N ALA A 11 14.11 -23.64 -5.42
CA ALA A 11 13.59 -22.29 -5.39
C ALA A 11 13.71 -21.77 -3.95
N THR A 12 14.74 -20.97 -3.67
CA THR A 12 14.95 -20.40 -2.34
C THR A 12 13.82 -19.40 -2.07
N SER A 13 12.80 -19.82 -1.32
CA SER A 13 11.72 -18.94 -0.91
C SER A 13 12.21 -18.10 0.27
N VAL A 14 12.52 -16.83 0.02
CA VAL A 14 12.88 -15.90 1.08
C VAL A 14 11.59 -15.30 1.63
N GLN A 15 11.44 -15.29 2.95
CA GLN A 15 10.36 -14.58 3.64
C GLN A 15 10.71 -13.09 3.57
N VAL A 16 10.01 -12.36 2.69
CA VAL A 16 10.36 -10.96 2.40
C VAL A 16 9.49 -10.01 3.22
N TRP A 17 8.26 -10.39 3.58
CA TRP A 17 7.31 -9.52 4.27
C TRP A 17 6.83 -10.10 5.60
N ASP A 18 6.93 -9.27 6.64
CA ASP A 18 6.52 -9.57 8.01
C ASP A 18 4.99 -9.76 8.08
N LEU A 19 4.54 -10.78 8.81
CA LEU A 19 3.11 -11.09 9.00
C LEU A 19 2.29 -9.88 9.51
N PRO A 20 2.78 -9.06 10.48
CA PRO A 20 2.02 -7.90 10.96
C PRO A 20 1.72 -6.86 9.87
N LEU A 21 2.67 -6.61 8.95
CA LEU A 21 2.48 -5.62 7.88
C LEU A 21 1.39 -6.05 6.89
N ARG A 22 1.30 -7.37 6.65
CA ARG A 22 0.30 -7.94 5.75
C ARG A 22 -1.09 -7.87 6.36
N LEU A 23 -1.24 -8.24 7.63
CA LEU A 23 -2.50 -8.12 8.35
C LEU A 23 -2.97 -6.66 8.37
N TRP A 24 -2.05 -5.74 8.67
CA TRP A 24 -2.33 -4.30 8.62
C TRP A 24 -2.82 -3.85 7.25
N HIS A 25 -2.15 -4.27 6.17
CA HIS A 25 -2.54 -3.88 4.82
C HIS A 25 -3.93 -4.41 4.43
N TRP A 26 -4.22 -5.69 4.71
CA TRP A 26 -5.53 -6.26 4.41
C TRP A 26 -6.64 -5.66 5.26
N ALA A 27 -6.38 -5.37 6.54
CA ALA A 27 -7.30 -4.65 7.39
C ALA A 27 -7.60 -3.25 6.81
N LEU A 28 -6.57 -2.51 6.41
CA LEU A 28 -6.73 -1.18 5.79
C LEU A 28 -7.54 -1.26 4.50
N ALA A 29 -7.22 -2.21 3.62
CA ALA A 29 -7.91 -2.37 2.34
C ALA A 29 -9.40 -2.69 2.52
N ILE A 30 -9.74 -3.57 3.46
CA ILE A 30 -11.14 -3.90 3.79
C ILE A 30 -11.86 -2.68 4.36
N LEU A 31 -11.24 -1.97 5.31
CA LEU A 31 -11.87 -0.79 5.92
C LEU A 31 -12.08 0.34 4.94
N VAL A 32 -11.15 0.59 4.01
CA VAL A 32 -11.32 1.57 2.93
C VAL A 32 -12.48 1.16 2.01
N LEU A 33 -12.58 -0.12 1.67
CA LEU A 33 -13.69 -0.62 0.85
C LEU A 33 -15.04 -0.47 1.57
N VAL A 34 -15.10 -0.80 2.86
CA VAL A 34 -16.31 -0.59 3.69
C VAL A 34 -16.65 0.90 3.76
N ALA A 35 -15.68 1.76 4.05
CA ALA A 35 -15.88 3.20 4.12
C ALA A 35 -16.35 3.79 2.78
N TRP A 36 -16.00 3.21 1.64
CA TRP A 36 -16.45 3.65 0.32
C TRP A 36 -17.90 3.30 0.02
N VAL A 37 -18.37 2.10 0.39
CA VAL A 37 -19.72 1.62 0.04
C VAL A 37 -20.80 2.00 1.05
N THR A 38 -20.41 2.31 2.28
CA THR A 38 -21.35 2.60 3.39
C THR A 38 -21.85 4.06 3.55
N PRO A 39 -21.28 5.14 2.97
CA PRO A 39 -21.66 6.51 3.34
C PRO A 39 -23.16 6.81 3.15
N SER A 40 -23.77 6.31 2.08
CA SER A 40 -25.17 6.64 1.72
C SER A 40 -26.23 5.81 2.46
N THR A 41 -25.86 4.64 3.00
CA THR A 41 -26.82 3.65 3.53
C THR A 41 -26.55 3.31 5.00
N TYR A 42 -25.28 3.34 5.42
CA TYR A 42 -24.83 2.90 6.73
C TYR A 42 -23.79 3.85 7.32
N ASP A 43 -24.19 5.09 7.55
CA ASP A 43 -23.36 6.17 8.09
C ASP A 43 -22.61 5.78 9.40
N ARG A 44 -23.24 5.01 10.30
CA ARG A 44 -22.55 4.49 11.50
C ARG A 44 -21.37 3.57 11.15
N LEU A 45 -21.52 2.71 10.14
CA LEU A 45 -20.45 1.83 9.68
C LEU A 45 -19.35 2.63 8.97
N HIS A 46 -19.73 3.63 8.18
CA HIS A 46 -18.78 4.54 7.54
C HIS A 46 -17.88 5.22 8.59
N ARG A 47 -18.47 5.82 9.63
CA ARG A 47 -17.71 6.44 10.73
C ARG A 47 -16.81 5.46 11.46
N LEU A 48 -17.33 4.27 11.81
CA LEU A 48 -16.55 3.25 12.50
C LEU A 48 -15.35 2.79 11.65
N ALA A 49 -15.56 2.65 10.34
CA ALA A 49 -14.50 2.33 9.40
C ALA A 49 -13.45 3.45 9.33
N GLY A 50 -13.88 4.71 9.23
CA GLY A 50 -13.02 5.90 9.24
C GLY A 50 -12.14 5.98 10.50
N TYR A 51 -12.72 5.80 11.68
CA TYR A 51 -11.95 5.77 12.93
C TYR A 51 -10.98 4.60 13.03
N SER A 52 -11.39 3.44 12.52
CA SER A 52 -10.50 2.27 12.45
C SER A 52 -9.31 2.52 11.51
N VAL A 53 -9.53 3.21 10.39
CA VAL A 53 -8.45 3.64 9.48
C VAL A 53 -7.50 4.60 10.19
N ILE A 54 -7.99 5.58 10.96
CA ILE A 54 -7.13 6.48 11.76
C ILE A 54 -6.24 5.67 12.71
N GLY A 55 -6.82 4.72 13.45
CA GLY A 55 -6.07 3.84 14.34
C GLY A 55 -4.97 3.04 13.60
N LEU A 56 -5.29 2.50 12.43
CA LEU A 56 -4.33 1.80 11.58
C LEU A 56 -3.24 2.74 11.05
N LEU A 57 -3.55 3.99 10.68
CA LEU A 57 -2.58 4.98 10.23
C LEU A 57 -1.61 5.33 11.36
N VAL A 58 -2.12 5.59 12.57
CA VAL A 58 -1.29 5.86 13.75
C VAL A 58 -0.38 4.68 14.06
N PHE A 59 -0.93 3.47 14.11
CA PHE A 59 -0.15 2.24 14.26
C PHE A 59 0.94 2.14 13.20
N ARG A 60 0.62 2.45 11.94
CA ARG A 60 1.57 2.38 10.83
C ARG A 60 2.70 3.39 10.96
N LEU A 61 2.41 4.59 11.43
CA LEU A 61 3.40 5.63 11.69
C LEU A 61 4.34 5.16 12.80
N ILE A 62 3.80 4.74 13.94
CA ILE A 62 4.58 4.21 15.08
C ILE A 62 5.46 3.04 14.63
N TRP A 63 4.90 2.06 13.93
CA TRP A 63 5.63 0.90 13.40
C TRP A 63 6.65 1.29 12.34
N GLY A 64 6.42 2.36 11.58
CA GLY A 64 7.37 2.90 10.61
C GLY A 64 8.60 3.54 11.25
N PHE A 65 8.50 3.97 12.51
CA PHE A 65 9.64 4.42 13.31
C PHE A 65 10.28 3.28 14.12
N ALA A 66 9.48 2.37 14.68
CA ALA A 66 9.94 1.28 15.56
C ALA A 66 10.34 -0.03 14.83
N GLY A 67 9.98 -0.20 13.55
CA GLY A 67 10.08 -1.47 12.83
C GLY A 67 11.48 -1.89 12.33
N THR A 68 11.53 -3.06 11.68
CA THR A 68 12.74 -3.72 11.14
C THR A 68 13.45 -2.88 10.07
N ARG A 69 14.72 -3.19 9.77
CA ARG A 69 15.63 -2.45 8.84
C ARG A 69 15.02 -2.14 7.46
N TYR A 70 13.98 -2.88 7.03
CA TYR A 70 13.26 -2.70 5.77
C TYR A 70 11.96 -1.89 5.87
N ALA A 71 11.40 -1.74 7.08
CA ALA A 71 10.16 -1.02 7.38
C ALA A 71 10.39 0.46 7.76
N ARG A 72 11.62 0.81 8.15
CA ARG A 72 11.98 2.18 8.56
C ARG A 72 11.94 3.18 7.41
N PHE A 73 11.37 4.36 7.69
CA PHE A 73 11.33 5.51 6.77
C PHE A 73 12.71 6.06 6.36
N GLY A 74 13.82 5.56 6.95
CA GLY A 74 15.18 6.04 6.70
C GLY A 74 15.68 5.93 5.24
N ARG A 75 15.04 5.14 4.37
CA ARG A 75 15.33 5.14 2.91
C ARG A 75 14.20 5.71 2.05
N LEU A 76 13.15 6.27 2.66
CA LEU A 76 11.99 6.82 1.96
C LEU A 76 12.40 7.99 1.05
N GLY A 77 13.18 8.94 1.58
CA GLY A 77 13.65 10.11 0.83
C GLY A 77 14.48 9.76 -0.41
N VAL A 78 15.37 8.76 -0.31
CA VAL A 78 16.19 8.29 -1.44
C VAL A 78 15.32 7.62 -2.51
N ARG A 79 14.32 6.83 -2.11
CA ARG A 79 13.39 6.16 -3.03
C ARG A 79 12.43 7.14 -3.71
N LEU A 80 11.96 8.16 -2.99
CA LEU A 80 11.11 9.23 -3.53
C LEU A 80 11.85 10.03 -4.61
N ARG A 81 13.11 10.43 -4.36
CA ARG A 81 13.92 11.14 -5.36
C ARG A 81 14.23 10.30 -6.61
N ALA A 82 14.30 8.97 -6.48
CA ALA A 82 14.51 8.07 -7.61
C ALA A 82 13.23 7.75 -8.41
N ALA A 83 12.05 8.11 -7.90
CA ALA A 83 10.77 7.72 -8.47
C ALA A 83 10.47 8.30 -9.86
N PRO A 84 10.73 9.58 -10.17
CA PRO A 84 10.43 10.15 -11.49
C PRO A 84 11.20 9.43 -12.60
N ARG A 85 12.49 9.18 -12.34
CA ARG A 85 13.39 8.50 -13.28
C ARG A 85 13.00 7.03 -13.48
N TYR A 86 12.52 6.37 -12.43
CA TYR A 86 12.02 5.01 -12.52
C TYR A 86 10.68 4.92 -13.28
N ILE A 87 9.73 5.82 -13.02
CA ILE A 87 8.44 5.87 -13.76
C ILE A 87 8.69 6.14 -15.25
N TRP A 88 9.62 7.04 -15.56
CA TRP A 88 10.03 7.30 -16.95
C TRP A 88 10.65 6.08 -17.64
N ASN A 89 11.55 5.37 -16.95
CA ASN A 89 12.17 4.14 -17.48
C ASN A 89 11.18 2.97 -17.55
N LEU A 90 10.17 2.95 -16.68
CA LEU A 90 9.08 1.97 -16.70
C LEU A 90 8.19 2.16 -17.93
N ARG A 91 7.90 3.40 -18.33
CA ARG A 91 7.24 3.70 -19.61
C ARG A 91 8.03 3.20 -20.83
N ARG A 92 9.35 3.02 -20.68
CA ARG A 92 10.25 2.47 -21.71
C ARG A 92 10.51 0.96 -21.57
N GLY A 93 9.83 0.27 -20.64
CA GLY A 93 10.00 -1.17 -20.42
C GLY A 93 11.29 -1.60 -19.70
N ILE A 94 12.12 -0.66 -19.23
CA ILE A 94 13.39 -0.97 -18.56
C ILE A 94 13.14 -1.19 -17.07
N THR A 95 12.87 -2.44 -16.68
CA THR A 95 12.67 -2.80 -15.27
C THR A 95 13.97 -3.24 -14.63
N GLY A 96 14.58 -2.39 -13.80
CA GLY A 96 15.61 -2.84 -12.84
C GLY A 96 15.01 -3.85 -11.85
N ARG A 97 15.76 -4.91 -11.49
CA ARG A 97 15.34 -5.88 -10.46
C ARG A 97 15.41 -5.22 -9.08
N TYR A 98 14.32 -4.63 -8.61
CA TYR A 98 14.20 -4.19 -7.22
C TYR A 98 13.66 -5.34 -6.36
N ILE A 99 14.36 -5.64 -5.26
CA ILE A 99 14.04 -6.77 -4.38
C ILE A 99 12.90 -6.41 -3.38
N GLY A 100 12.69 -5.11 -3.08
CA GLY A 100 11.65 -4.58 -2.19
C GLY A 100 10.63 -3.66 -2.89
N LEU A 101 10.15 -2.59 -2.21
CA LEU A 101 9.28 -1.58 -2.84
C LEU A 101 10.01 -0.94 -4.03
N ASN A 102 9.37 -0.98 -5.20
CA ASN A 102 9.78 -0.18 -6.33
C ASN A 102 9.64 1.33 -5.99
N PRO A 103 10.42 2.21 -6.63
CA PRO A 103 10.29 3.65 -6.42
C PRO A 103 8.85 4.15 -6.69
N ALA A 104 8.17 3.60 -7.69
CA ALA A 104 6.76 3.91 -7.98
C ALA A 104 5.80 3.50 -6.84
N GLY A 105 5.96 2.31 -6.27
CA GLY A 105 5.16 1.86 -5.13
C GLY A 105 5.47 2.61 -3.84
N THR A 106 6.67 3.20 -3.72
CA THR A 106 7.01 4.09 -2.60
C THR A 106 6.24 5.40 -2.71
N VAL A 107 6.13 5.98 -3.91
CA VAL A 107 5.30 7.17 -4.15
C VAL A 107 3.82 6.85 -3.88
N MET A 108 3.32 5.73 -4.38
CA MET A 108 1.94 5.30 -4.16
C MET A 108 1.62 5.12 -2.67
N LEU A 109 2.52 4.49 -1.90
CA LEU A 109 2.38 4.35 -0.46
C LEU A 109 2.25 5.71 0.24
N VAL A 110 3.13 6.66 -0.10
CA VAL A 110 3.10 8.00 0.52
C VAL A 110 1.83 8.74 0.13
N ALA A 111 1.46 8.73 -1.16
CA ALA A 111 0.27 9.39 -1.65
C ALA A 111 -1.00 8.86 -0.97
N LEU A 112 -1.16 7.54 -0.88
CA LEU A 112 -2.30 6.91 -0.19
C LEU A 112 -2.30 7.22 1.31
N LEU A 113 -1.16 7.19 2.00
CA LEU A 113 -1.10 7.53 3.43
C LEU A 113 -1.49 8.99 3.69
N VAL A 114 -1.02 9.92 2.86
CA VAL A 114 -1.34 11.35 2.99
C VAL A 114 -2.82 11.59 2.72
N LEU A 115 -3.36 11.05 1.61
CA LEU A 115 -4.77 11.26 1.27
C LEU A 115 -5.72 10.58 2.25
N LEU A 116 -5.39 9.37 2.73
CA LEU A 116 -6.16 8.71 3.79
C LEU A 116 -6.13 9.53 5.09
N ALA A 117 -5.00 10.14 5.44
CA ALA A 117 -4.92 11.02 6.60
C ALA A 117 -5.79 12.26 6.41
N ILE A 118 -5.73 12.93 5.25
CA ILE A 118 -6.57 14.09 4.95
C ILE A 118 -8.05 13.72 5.02
N SER A 119 -8.46 12.67 4.29
CA SER A 119 -9.86 12.20 4.25
C SER A 119 -10.38 11.82 5.64
N THR A 120 -9.62 11.07 6.43
CA THR A 120 -10.09 10.63 7.76
C THR A 120 -10.06 11.74 8.81
N ILE A 121 -9.12 12.68 8.75
CA ILE A 121 -9.10 13.85 9.64
C ILE A 121 -10.29 14.75 9.32
N THR A 122 -10.51 15.07 8.04
CA THR A 122 -11.63 15.93 7.62
C THR A 122 -12.98 15.29 7.90
N GLY A 123 -13.16 13.99 7.64
CA GLY A 123 -14.39 13.28 8.02
C GLY A 123 -14.61 13.20 9.53
N ALA A 124 -13.54 13.15 10.34
CA ALA A 124 -13.66 13.25 11.79
C ALA A 124 -14.02 14.67 12.25
N MET A 125 -13.60 15.71 11.52
CA MET A 125 -13.94 17.11 11.80
C MET A 125 -15.41 17.39 11.51
N GLU A 126 -15.96 16.92 10.39
CA GLU A 126 -17.36 17.14 9.98
C GLU A 126 -18.38 16.79 11.06
N ILE A 127 -18.10 15.79 11.89
CA ILE A 127 -19.03 15.35 12.92
C ILE A 127 -18.89 16.13 14.24
N THR A 128 -17.92 17.04 14.33
CA THR A 128 -17.72 17.89 15.52
C THR A 128 -18.56 19.15 15.41
N VAL A 129 -19.09 19.63 16.54
CA VAL A 129 -19.92 20.84 16.60
C VAL A 129 -19.21 22.06 16.01
N THR A 130 -17.88 22.13 16.14
CA THR A 130 -17.05 23.25 15.64
C THR A 130 -16.97 23.31 14.11
N PHE A 131 -16.98 22.16 13.45
CA PHE A 131 -16.73 22.06 12.01
C PHE A 131 -17.91 21.48 11.21
N PHE A 132 -19.04 21.23 11.87
CA PHE A 132 -20.28 20.78 11.25
C PHE A 132 -20.81 21.83 10.27
N GLY A 133 -21.08 21.44 9.01
CA GLY A 133 -21.58 22.34 7.97
C GLY A 133 -20.52 23.26 7.35
N VAL A 134 -19.24 23.05 7.67
CA VAL A 134 -18.15 23.87 7.12
C VAL A 134 -17.75 23.34 5.75
N TRP A 135 -18.16 24.05 4.70
CA TRP A 135 -17.99 23.68 3.29
C TRP A 135 -16.59 23.19 2.93
N TRP A 136 -15.52 23.86 3.38
CA TRP A 136 -14.16 23.46 3.00
C TRP A 136 -13.76 22.11 3.61
N VAL A 137 -14.33 21.74 4.77
CA VAL A 137 -14.07 20.44 5.41
C VAL A 137 -14.78 19.35 4.62
N GLU A 138 -16.07 19.56 4.33
CA GLU A 138 -16.93 18.65 3.55
C GLU A 138 -16.36 18.38 2.16
N ASP A 139 -16.01 19.45 1.44
CA ASP A 139 -15.38 19.36 0.12
C ASP A 139 -14.03 18.64 0.20
N THR A 140 -13.20 18.96 1.21
CA THR A 140 -11.89 18.32 1.35
C THR A 140 -12.04 16.82 1.62
N HIS A 141 -12.98 16.41 2.47
CA HIS A 141 -13.25 15.00 2.72
C HIS A 141 -13.74 14.31 1.45
N ALA A 142 -14.68 14.91 0.71
CA ALA A 142 -15.22 14.36 -0.52
C ALA A 142 -14.12 14.19 -1.58
N TYR A 143 -13.38 15.26 -1.90
CA TYR A 143 -12.32 15.20 -2.91
C TYR A 143 -11.17 14.28 -2.50
N ALA A 144 -10.77 14.28 -1.22
CA ALA A 144 -9.73 13.37 -0.75
C ALA A 144 -10.17 11.91 -0.82
N SER A 145 -11.42 11.62 -0.45
CA SER A 145 -11.98 10.26 -0.49
C SER A 145 -12.08 9.74 -1.93
N ASP A 146 -12.56 10.55 -2.87
CA ASP A 146 -12.59 10.20 -4.29
C ASP A 146 -11.18 9.95 -4.84
N ALA A 147 -10.21 10.81 -4.48
CA ALA A 147 -8.83 10.63 -4.87
C ALA A 147 -8.25 9.31 -4.31
N VAL A 148 -8.54 8.95 -3.05
CA VAL A 148 -8.12 7.67 -2.47
C VAL A 148 -8.59 6.50 -3.34
N ILE A 149 -9.87 6.48 -3.74
CA ILE A 149 -10.42 5.37 -4.54
C ILE A 149 -9.75 5.28 -5.92
N ILE A 150 -9.54 6.42 -6.58
CA ILE A 150 -8.81 6.47 -7.86
C ILE A 150 -7.39 5.92 -7.69
N LEU A 151 -6.66 6.35 -6.65
CA LEU A 151 -5.31 5.87 -6.39
C LEU A 151 -5.28 4.39 -5.98
N VAL A 152 -6.29 3.88 -5.27
CA VAL A 152 -6.41 2.45 -4.96
C VAL A 152 -6.61 1.63 -6.24
N ALA A 153 -7.48 2.07 -7.15
CA ALA A 153 -7.65 1.43 -8.45
C ALA A 153 -6.33 1.43 -9.25
N LEU A 154 -5.64 2.58 -9.31
CA LEU A 154 -4.34 2.70 -9.96
C LEU A 154 -3.27 1.82 -9.28
N HIS A 155 -3.30 1.69 -7.96
CA HIS A 155 -2.40 0.82 -7.21
C HIS A 155 -2.61 -0.64 -7.61
N VAL A 156 -3.85 -1.13 -7.63
CA VAL A 156 -4.18 -2.50 -8.03
C VAL A 156 -3.74 -2.75 -9.48
N LEU A 157 -4.05 -1.84 -10.40
CA LEU A 157 -3.59 -1.93 -11.80
C LEU A 157 -2.05 -1.99 -11.89
N GLY A 158 -1.35 -1.12 -11.14
CA GLY A 158 0.11 -1.12 -11.09
C GLY A 158 0.70 -2.43 -10.56
N VAL A 159 0.06 -3.04 -9.55
CA VAL A 159 0.45 -4.35 -9.02
C VAL A 159 0.26 -5.43 -10.08
N ILE A 160 -0.83 -5.41 -10.83
CA ILE A 160 -1.09 -6.37 -11.92
C ILE A 160 -0.04 -6.21 -13.02
N VAL A 161 0.17 -4.99 -13.53
CA VAL A 161 1.13 -4.70 -14.60
C VAL A 161 2.56 -5.11 -14.21
N VAL A 162 3.02 -4.72 -13.02
CA VAL A 162 4.36 -5.09 -12.55
C VAL A 162 4.46 -6.59 -12.30
N GLY A 163 3.40 -7.23 -11.80
CA GLY A 163 3.35 -8.68 -11.62
C GLY A 163 3.48 -9.44 -12.94
N LEU A 164 2.82 -8.96 -13.99
CA LEU A 164 2.91 -9.52 -15.35
C LEU A 164 4.31 -9.29 -15.95
N LEU A 165 4.84 -8.07 -15.88
CA LEU A 165 6.17 -7.71 -16.40
C LEU A 165 7.28 -8.51 -15.71
N GLN A 166 7.21 -8.66 -14.39
CA GLN A 166 8.20 -9.40 -13.59
C GLN A 166 7.92 -10.91 -13.57
N ARG A 167 6.84 -11.39 -14.20
CA ARG A 167 6.35 -12.77 -14.17
C ARG A 167 6.29 -13.34 -12.76
N GLN A 168 5.85 -12.53 -11.79
CA GLN A 168 5.71 -12.88 -10.38
C GLN A 168 4.34 -12.49 -9.87
N ASN A 169 3.68 -13.41 -9.18
CA ASN A 169 2.38 -13.13 -8.56
C ASN A 169 2.58 -12.32 -7.27
N LEU A 170 2.66 -10.99 -7.41
CA LEU A 170 2.77 -10.05 -6.29
C LEU A 170 1.60 -10.15 -5.31
N VAL A 171 0.39 -10.39 -5.83
CA VAL A 171 -0.80 -10.65 -5.00
C VAL A 171 -0.61 -11.91 -4.15
N ARG A 172 -0.07 -12.99 -4.74
CA ARG A 172 0.24 -14.21 -3.98
C ARG A 172 1.31 -13.95 -2.93
N ALA A 173 2.30 -13.11 -3.21
CA ALA A 173 3.31 -12.71 -2.23
C ALA A 173 2.71 -11.90 -1.05
N MET A 174 1.66 -11.11 -1.30
CA MET A 174 0.84 -10.44 -0.27
C MET A 174 0.12 -11.44 0.68
N PHE A 175 -0.21 -12.65 0.19
CA PHE A 175 -0.87 -13.71 0.99
C PHE A 175 0.09 -14.74 1.59
N THR A 176 1.25 -14.98 0.97
CA THR A 176 2.19 -16.00 1.45
C THR A 176 3.37 -15.41 2.21
N GLY A 177 3.66 -14.11 2.04
CA GLY A 177 4.85 -13.45 2.61
C GLY A 177 6.17 -13.94 2.02
N ARG A 178 6.14 -14.86 1.04
CA ARG A 178 7.30 -15.50 0.44
C ARG A 178 7.44 -15.03 -1.01
N LYS A 179 8.62 -14.51 -1.35
CA LYS A 179 8.99 -14.24 -2.75
C LYS A 179 9.75 -15.45 -3.27
N GLN A 180 9.31 -16.03 -4.38
CA GLN A 180 10.07 -17.08 -5.06
C GLN A 180 11.19 -16.41 -5.87
N LEU A 181 12.42 -16.49 -5.38
CA LEU A 181 13.59 -16.15 -6.18
C LEU A 181 13.83 -17.30 -7.16
N ARG A 182 13.37 -17.14 -8.41
CA ARG A 182 13.78 -18.06 -9.47
C ARG A 182 15.21 -17.69 -9.87
N ASN A 183 16.17 -18.51 -9.45
CA ASN A 183 17.55 -18.41 -9.89
C ASN A 183 17.59 -18.68 -11.41
N ARG A 184 17.98 -17.68 -12.19
CA ARG A 184 18.39 -17.82 -13.58
C ARG A 184 19.73 -17.12 -13.72
#